data_AF-A0A2G2Y7V3-F1
#
_entry.id   AF-A0A2G2Y7V3-F1
#
_cell.length_a   1.000
_cell.length_b   1.000
_cell.length_c   1.000
_cell.angle_alpha   90.00
_cell.angle_beta   90.00
_cell.angle_gamma   90.00
#
_symmetry.space_group_name_H-M   'P 1'
#
loop_
_entity.id
_entity.type
_entity.pdbx_description
1 polymer ?
#
loop_
_entity_poly.entity_id
_entity_poly.type
_entity_poly.pdbx_seq_one_letter_code
_entity_poly.pdbx_strand_id
1 'polypeptide(L)'
;MSCREAFMSPQTESKASVEFKRVVGENHQYIAYVAYPLDLFEEGSVTNMFTFIVGNVFGFKALRALRLEDLRIRSAYIKTFQGPPYGIQVERDKLKKYGRPLLGCNIKPKFGLSAKIYGRDIMNVLAVDLILPKMINMVLLRKVMRLFARLPNGAWN
;
A
#
# COMPACT_ATOMS: atom_id res chain seq x y z
N MET A 1 21.44 5.87 -7.41
CA MET A 1 20.95 6.97 -6.56
C MET A 1 19.78 6.41 -5.80
N SER A 2 19.65 6.69 -4.52
CA SER A 2 18.46 6.39 -3.73
C SER A 2 18.20 7.56 -2.77
N CYS A 3 17.01 8.19 -2.86
CA CYS A 3 16.68 9.50 -2.28
C CYS A 3 16.06 9.39 -0.89
N ARG A 4 16.84 9.32 0.20
CA ARG A 4 16.27 9.34 1.56
C ARG A 4 16.10 10.78 2.02
N GLU A 5 14.84 11.09 2.27
CA GLU A 5 14.21 12.26 2.88
C GLU A 5 14.01 13.44 1.94
N ALA A 6 12.76 13.74 1.61
CA ALA A 6 12.37 15.06 1.11
C ALA A 6 12.17 15.97 2.32
N PHE A 7 12.87 17.09 2.43
CA PHE A 7 12.61 18.08 3.48
C PHE A 7 11.81 19.23 2.88
N MET A 8 10.59 19.45 3.39
CA MET A 8 9.72 20.55 2.98
C MET A 8 9.94 21.69 3.98
N SER A 9 10.80 22.65 3.65
CA SER A 9 11.14 23.77 4.52
C SER A 9 9.95 24.74 4.71
N PRO A 10 9.90 25.47 5.83
CA PRO A 10 9.07 26.65 5.95
C PRO A 10 9.85 27.79 5.29
N GLN A 11 9.38 28.33 4.16
CA GLN A 11 9.37 29.74 3.75
C GLN A 11 8.98 29.81 2.27
N THR A 12 8.12 30.77 1.98
CA THR A 12 7.79 31.37 0.67
C THR A 12 8.97 31.47 -0.29
N GLU A 13 9.22 30.44 -1.10
CA GLU A 13 10.04 30.56 -2.30
C GLU A 13 9.32 29.89 -3.47
N SER A 14 9.06 30.68 -4.50
CA SER A 14 8.48 30.30 -5.79
C SER A 14 9.39 29.39 -6.63
N LYS A 15 10.43 28.79 -6.03
CA LYS A 15 11.42 27.93 -6.68
C LYS A 15 11.65 26.67 -5.86
N ALA A 16 11.73 25.53 -6.53
CA ALA A 16 12.14 24.27 -5.91
C ALA A 16 13.59 24.41 -5.41
N SER A 17 13.80 24.35 -4.10
CA SER A 17 15.13 24.32 -3.50
C SER A 17 15.68 22.89 -3.55
N VAL A 18 16.95 22.76 -3.94
CA VAL A 18 17.65 21.48 -4.06
C VAL A 18 18.92 21.50 -3.24
N GLU A 19 19.02 20.62 -2.24
CA GLU A 19 20.21 20.42 -1.42
C GLU A 19 20.82 19.05 -1.74
N PHE A 20 22.15 18.98 -1.89
CA PHE A 20 22.86 17.73 -2.17
C PHE A 20 23.77 17.35 -1.01
N LYS A 21 23.66 16.10 -0.55
CA LYS A 21 24.58 15.50 0.42
C LYS A 21 25.26 14.28 -0.18
N ARG A 22 26.54 14.10 0.12
CA ARG A 22 27.28 12.89 -0.26
C ARG A 22 26.88 11.73 0.65
N VAL A 23 26.76 10.53 0.07
CA VAL A 23 26.58 9.31 0.86
C VAL A 23 27.93 8.93 1.48
N VAL A 24 27.95 8.71 2.79
CA VAL A 24 29.17 8.28 3.49
C VAL A 24 29.51 6.86 3.03
N GLY A 25 30.71 6.69 2.45
CA GLY A 25 31.23 5.40 2.00
C GLY A 25 31.13 5.14 0.49
N GLU A 26 30.44 5.99 -0.29
CA GLU A 26 30.33 5.81 -1.75
C GLU A 26 30.58 7.10 -2.52
N ASN A 27 31.60 7.07 -3.39
CA ASN A 27 32.09 8.26 -4.11
C ASN A 27 31.18 8.72 -5.27
N HIS A 28 30.28 7.85 -5.75
CA HIS A 28 29.40 8.12 -6.89
C HIS A 28 27.91 8.19 -6.50
N GLN A 29 27.62 8.30 -5.20
CA GLN A 29 26.25 8.38 -4.70
C GLN A 29 26.00 9.69 -3.96
N TYR A 30 24.85 10.29 -4.28
CA TYR A 30 24.39 11.55 -3.72
C TYR A 30 22.93 11.40 -3.30
N ILE A 31 22.57 12.08 -2.21
CA ILE A 31 21.21 12.27 -1.76
C ILE A 31 20.82 13.69 -2.12
N ALA A 32 19.75 13.82 -2.90
CA ALA A 32 19.17 15.10 -3.28
C ALA A 32 17.87 15.32 -2.50
N TYR A 33 17.81 16.42 -1.76
CA TYR A 33 16.61 16.90 -1.07
C TYR A 33 15.95 17.92 -1.99
N VAL A 34 14.71 17.66 -2.42
CA VAL A 34 13.96 18.54 -3.31
C VAL A 34 12.68 19.00 -2.63
N ALA A 35 12.47 20.31 -2.55
CA ALA A 35 11.23 20.88 -2.06
C ALA A 35 10.31 21.26 -3.23
N TYR A 36 9.03 20.87 -3.14
CA TYR A 36 7.99 21.24 -4.08
C TYR A 36 6.94 22.14 -3.40
N PRO A 37 6.47 23.22 -4.06
CA PRO A 37 5.35 24.00 -3.55
C PRO A 37 4.06 23.17 -3.55
N LEU A 38 3.14 23.47 -2.62
CA LEU A 38 1.86 22.78 -2.48
C LEU A 38 0.95 22.97 -3.70
N ASP A 39 1.03 24.14 -4.35
CA ASP A 39 0.11 24.56 -5.42
C ASP A 39 0.23 23.70 -6.69
N LEU A 40 1.29 22.90 -6.81
CA LEU A 40 1.46 21.94 -7.90
C LEU A 40 0.61 20.67 -7.72
N PHE A 41 0.18 20.39 -6.49
CA PHE A 41 -0.50 19.14 -6.17
C PHE A 41 -2.01 19.35 -6.09
N GLU A 42 -2.73 18.54 -6.86
CA GLU A 42 -4.18 18.44 -6.74
C GLU A 42 -4.56 17.75 -5.41
N GLU A 43 -5.52 18.33 -4.71
CA GLU A 43 -6.04 17.82 -3.44
C GLU A 43 -6.64 16.42 -3.63
N GLY A 44 -6.32 15.50 -2.71
CA GLY A 44 -6.87 14.14 -2.74
C GLY A 44 -6.32 13.22 -3.85
N SER A 45 -5.37 13.67 -4.67
CA SER A 45 -4.86 12.90 -5.82
C SER A 45 -3.43 12.38 -5.60
N VAL A 46 -3.31 11.13 -5.09
CA VAL A 46 -2.01 10.45 -4.96
C VAL A 46 -1.33 10.26 -6.32
N THR A 47 -2.13 9.99 -7.36
CA THR A 47 -1.63 9.81 -8.73
C THR A 47 -0.94 11.08 -9.21
N ASN A 48 -1.58 12.24 -9.05
CA ASN A 48 -1.02 13.51 -9.50
C ASN A 48 0.32 13.81 -8.81
N MET A 49 0.39 13.61 -7.49
CA MET A 49 1.62 13.76 -6.71
C MET A 49 2.77 12.90 -7.26
N PHE A 50 2.52 11.62 -7.55
CA PHE A 50 3.56 10.73 -8.11
C PHE A 50 3.95 11.11 -9.55
N THR A 51 3.02 11.55 -10.40
CA THR A 51 3.38 12.02 -11.74
C THR A 51 4.32 13.22 -11.71
N PHE A 52 4.11 14.17 -10.80
CA PHE A 52 5.01 15.33 -10.68
C PHE A 52 6.39 14.96 -10.13
N ILE A 53 6.47 14.06 -9.15
CA ILE A 53 7.74 13.69 -8.49
C ILE A 53 8.56 12.72 -9.33
N VAL A 54 7.93 11.67 -9.87
CA VAL A 54 8.62 10.55 -10.52
C VAL A 54 8.61 10.70 -12.04
N GLY A 55 7.55 11.26 -12.62
CA GLY A 55 7.27 11.18 -14.06
C GLY A 55 8.38 11.72 -14.96
N ASN A 56 9.01 12.84 -14.58
CA ASN A 56 10.01 13.49 -15.42
C ASN A 56 11.46 13.18 -15.04
N VAL A 57 11.73 12.70 -13.83
CA VAL A 57 13.10 12.62 -13.28
C VAL A 57 13.76 11.27 -13.57
N PHE A 58 12.98 10.18 -13.63
CA PHE A 58 13.53 8.83 -13.85
C PHE A 58 13.98 8.55 -15.30
N GLY A 59 13.63 9.42 -16.26
CA GLY A 59 14.00 9.29 -17.68
C GLY A 59 15.22 10.11 -18.12
N PHE A 60 15.92 10.79 -17.20
CA PHE A 60 17.06 11.63 -17.54
C PHE A 60 18.26 10.80 -17.99
N LYS A 61 18.70 10.95 -19.24
CA LYS A 61 19.88 10.27 -19.80
C LYS A 61 21.19 10.54 -19.03
N ALA A 62 21.26 11.67 -18.33
CA ALA A 62 22.41 12.05 -17.51
C ALA A 62 22.54 11.26 -16.20
N LEU A 63 21.48 10.54 -15.81
CA LEU A 63 21.37 9.85 -14.53
C LEU A 63 21.39 8.33 -14.76
N ARG A 64 22.44 7.65 -14.28
CA ARG A 64 22.58 6.18 -14.46
C ARG A 64 21.49 5.37 -13.75
N ALA A 65 21.11 5.77 -12.54
CA ALA A 65 20.09 5.08 -11.74
C ALA A 65 19.50 5.99 -10.67
N LEU A 66 18.22 6.32 -10.74
CA LEU A 66 17.50 7.07 -9.70
C LEU A 66 16.66 6.12 -8.84
N ARG A 67 16.54 6.38 -7.54
CA ARG A 67 15.59 5.73 -6.64
C ARG A 67 15.07 6.78 -5.71
N LEU A 68 13.76 6.78 -5.48
CA LEU A 68 13.15 7.57 -4.43
C LEU A 68 13.21 6.73 -3.15
N GLU A 69 13.73 7.24 -2.04
CA GLU A 69 13.69 6.50 -0.78
C GLU A 69 12.67 7.04 0.22
N ASP A 70 12.46 8.36 0.32
CA ASP A 70 11.48 8.90 1.25
C ASP A 70 10.84 10.20 0.75
N LEU A 71 9.60 10.39 1.20
CA LEU A 71 8.72 11.50 0.87
C LEU A 71 8.12 12.05 2.16
N ARG A 72 8.50 13.27 2.52
CA ARG A 72 7.82 14.00 3.59
C ARG A 72 6.64 14.76 3.02
N ILE A 73 5.44 14.34 3.42
CA ILE A 73 4.19 14.98 2.99
C ILE A 73 3.76 16.00 4.05
N ARG A 74 3.40 17.22 3.62
CA ARG A 74 2.91 18.27 4.53
C ARG A 74 1.54 17.90 5.09
N SER A 75 1.30 18.23 6.36
CA SER A 75 0.03 17.97 7.04
C SER A 75 -1.19 18.60 6.36
N ALA A 76 -1.02 19.75 5.70
CA ALA A 76 -2.06 20.39 4.90
C ALA A 76 -2.54 19.49 3.75
N TYR A 77 -1.62 18.83 3.06
CA TYR A 77 -1.96 17.91 1.97
C TYR A 77 -2.58 16.61 2.48
N ILE A 78 -2.05 16.06 3.59
CA ILE A 78 -2.56 14.81 4.20
C ILE A 78 -4.04 14.93 4.59
N LYS A 79 -4.48 16.11 5.06
CA LYS A 79 -5.87 16.36 5.45
C LYS A 79 -6.87 16.29 4.30
N THR A 80 -6.42 16.41 3.05
CA THR A 80 -7.29 16.30 1.86
C THR A 80 -7.68 14.86 1.55
N PHE A 81 -7.00 13.87 2.15
CA PHE A 81 -7.27 12.46 1.93
C PHE A 81 -8.22 11.91 2.98
N GLN A 82 -9.19 11.11 2.54
CA GLN A 82 -10.10 10.37 3.43
C GLN A 82 -9.36 9.33 4.29
N GLY A 83 -8.15 8.90 3.87
CA GLY A 83 -7.35 7.92 4.58
C GLY A 83 -8.00 6.52 4.61
N PRO A 84 -7.52 5.61 5.47
CA PRO A 84 -8.11 4.29 5.63
C PRO A 84 -9.57 4.38 6.13
N PRO A 85 -10.53 3.68 5.51
CA PRO A 85 -11.96 3.78 5.87
C PRO A 85 -12.25 3.25 7.28
N TYR A 86 -11.45 2.28 7.75
CA TYR A 86 -11.50 1.77 9.11
C TYR A 86 -10.07 1.80 9.66
N GLY A 87 -9.88 2.44 10.80
CA GLY A 87 -8.60 2.37 11.51
C GLY A 87 -8.39 0.98 12.11
N ILE A 88 -7.14 0.66 12.46
CA ILE A 88 -6.77 -0.63 13.08
C ILE A 88 -7.62 -0.95 14.32
N GLN A 89 -7.98 0.08 15.10
CA GLN A 89 -8.85 -0.06 16.27
C GLN A 89 -10.25 -0.53 15.88
N VAL A 90 -10.90 0.17 14.94
CA VAL A 90 -12.25 -0.14 14.46
C VAL A 90 -12.29 -1.52 13.79
N GLU A 91 -11.24 -1.90 13.04
CA GLU A 91 -11.15 -3.24 12.46
C GLU A 91 -11.03 -4.32 13.54
N ARG A 92 -10.25 -4.09 14.60
CA ARG A 92 -10.13 -5.02 15.73
C ARG A 92 -11.42 -5.16 16.53
N ASP A 93 -12.16 -4.06 16.70
CA ASP A 93 -13.45 -4.06 17.39
C ASP A 93 -14.51 -4.86 16.63
N LYS A 94 -14.56 -4.71 15.30
CA LYS A 94 -15.44 -5.52 14.44
C LYS A 94 -15.11 -7.00 14.51
N LEU A 95 -13.82 -7.35 14.59
CA LEU A 95 -13.33 -8.72 14.66
C LEU A 95 -13.34 -9.30 16.07
N LYS A 96 -13.57 -8.48 17.12
CA LYS A 96 -13.53 -8.84 18.54
C LYS A 96 -12.26 -9.62 18.95
N LYS A 97 -11.11 -9.29 18.34
CA LYS A 97 -9.83 -9.98 18.56
C LYS A 97 -8.78 -8.98 19.04
N TYR A 98 -8.43 -9.10 20.33
CA TYR A 98 -7.49 -8.23 21.04
C TYR A 98 -6.25 -9.00 21.49
N GLY A 99 -5.14 -8.29 21.72
CA GLY A 99 -3.92 -8.84 22.32
C GLY A 99 -3.11 -9.82 21.47
N ARG A 100 -3.62 -10.24 20.30
CA ARG A 100 -2.90 -11.11 19.35
C ARG A 100 -2.80 -10.51 17.94
N PRO A 101 -1.74 -10.82 17.18
CA PRO A 101 -1.67 -10.50 15.76
C PRO A 101 -2.78 -11.24 15.00
N LEU A 102 -3.31 -10.61 13.95
CA LEU A 102 -4.31 -11.23 13.09
C LEU A 102 -3.60 -12.28 12.22
N LEU A 103 -3.99 -13.55 12.36
CA LEU A 103 -3.44 -14.63 11.55
C LEU A 103 -4.28 -14.80 10.28
N GLY A 104 -3.59 -14.94 9.15
CA GLY A 104 -4.19 -15.24 7.85
C GLY A 104 -3.40 -16.31 7.12
N CYS A 105 -4.09 -17.11 6.32
CA CYS A 105 -3.49 -18.18 5.53
C CYS A 105 -3.72 -17.93 4.04
N ASN A 106 -2.70 -18.20 3.22
CA ASN A 106 -2.87 -18.30 1.77
C ASN A 106 -3.21 -19.74 1.43
N ILE A 107 -4.39 -20.01 0.90
CA ILE A 107 -4.76 -21.35 0.43
C ILE A 107 -3.89 -21.70 -0.77
N LYS A 108 -3.29 -22.89 -0.72
CA LYS A 108 -2.44 -23.47 -1.78
C LYS A 108 -3.08 -24.76 -2.26
N PRO A 109 -2.92 -25.13 -3.54
CA PRO A 109 -2.22 -24.42 -4.62
C PRO A 109 -2.94 -23.14 -5.10
N LYS A 110 -2.19 -22.21 -5.70
CA LYS A 110 -2.72 -20.90 -6.15
C LYS A 110 -3.77 -21.03 -7.28
N PHE A 111 -3.68 -22.09 -8.08
CA PHE A 111 -4.55 -22.39 -9.22
C PHE A 111 -4.87 -23.89 -9.24
N GLY A 112 -5.96 -24.26 -9.93
CA GLY A 112 -6.35 -25.67 -10.13
C GLY A 112 -7.25 -26.28 -9.06
N LEU A 113 -7.58 -25.54 -7.99
CA LEU A 113 -8.58 -25.98 -7.01
C LEU A 113 -10.00 -25.75 -7.56
N SER A 114 -10.83 -26.79 -7.51
CA SER A 114 -12.27 -26.65 -7.70
C SER A 114 -12.86 -25.76 -6.61
N ALA A 115 -13.89 -24.98 -6.94
CA ALA A 115 -14.59 -24.11 -5.98
C ALA A 115 -15.10 -24.89 -4.76
N LYS A 116 -15.40 -26.20 -4.91
CA LYS A 116 -15.84 -27.05 -3.80
C LYS A 116 -14.73 -27.32 -2.78
N ILE A 117 -13.55 -27.70 -3.25
CA ILE A 117 -12.37 -27.99 -2.41
C ILE A 117 -11.88 -26.69 -1.77
N TYR A 118 -11.83 -25.62 -2.56
CA TYR A 118 -11.45 -24.30 -2.07
C TYR A 118 -12.36 -23.80 -0.95
N GLY A 119 -13.67 -24.03 -1.07
CA GLY A 119 -14.65 -23.71 -0.02
C GLY A 119 -14.45 -24.54 1.26
N ARG A 120 -14.15 -25.84 1.12
CA ARG A 120 -13.82 -26.71 2.27
C ARG A 120 -12.54 -26.25 2.97
N ASP A 121 -11.50 -25.89 2.23
CA ASP A 121 -10.25 -25.37 2.81
C ASP A 121 -10.46 -24.05 3.53
N ILE A 122 -11.30 -23.14 2.98
CA ILE A 122 -11.71 -21.92 3.68
C ILE A 122 -12.40 -22.26 5.00
N MET A 123 -13.36 -23.20 4.99
CA MET A 123 -14.08 -23.58 6.20
C MET A 123 -13.15 -24.19 7.25
N ASN A 124 -12.22 -25.04 6.85
CA ASN A 124 -11.21 -25.61 7.75
C ASN A 124 -10.31 -24.53 8.34
N VAL A 125 -9.89 -23.54 7.56
CA VAL A 125 -9.10 -22.40 8.04
C VAL A 125 -9.89 -21.56 9.04
N LEU A 126 -11.14 -21.24 8.73
CA LEU A 126 -12.02 -20.46 9.62
C LEU A 126 -12.32 -21.21 10.93
N ALA A 127 -12.44 -22.54 10.88
CA ALA A 127 -12.67 -23.38 12.06
C ALA A 127 -11.49 -23.37 13.05
N VAL A 128 -10.26 -23.14 12.57
CA VAL A 128 -9.04 -23.03 13.40
C VAL A 128 -8.81 -21.58 13.86
N ASP A 129 -9.87 -20.75 13.86
CA ASP A 129 -9.88 -19.39 14.41
C ASP A 129 -8.94 -18.40 13.66
N LEU A 130 -8.51 -18.77 12.43
CA LEU A 130 -7.81 -17.90 11.48
C LEU A 130 -8.82 -16.92 10.86
N ILE A 131 -8.41 -15.66 10.75
CA ILE A 131 -9.35 -14.55 10.53
C ILE A 131 -9.54 -14.27 9.05
N LEU A 132 -8.47 -14.41 8.25
CA LEU A 132 -8.47 -14.00 6.85
C LEU A 132 -7.77 -15.04 5.98
N PRO A 133 -8.51 -15.92 5.29
CA PRO A 133 -7.95 -16.56 4.10
C PRO A 133 -7.66 -15.47 3.08
N LYS A 134 -6.38 -15.23 2.79
CA LYS A 134 -5.97 -14.26 1.75
C LYS A 134 -6.21 -14.91 0.40
N MET A 135 -7.32 -14.52 -0.22
CA MET A 135 -7.67 -14.94 -1.57
C MET A 135 -6.85 -14.14 -2.59
N ILE A 136 -6.24 -14.85 -3.54
CA ILE A 136 -5.39 -14.25 -4.58
C ILE A 136 -6.21 -13.41 -5.58
N ASN A 137 -7.53 -13.64 -5.68
CA ASN A 137 -8.39 -12.94 -6.62
C ASN A 137 -9.76 -12.59 -6.02
N MET A 138 -10.07 -11.30 -5.97
CA MET A 138 -11.34 -10.74 -5.48
C MET A 138 -12.55 -11.21 -6.31
N VAL A 139 -12.34 -11.58 -7.59
CA VAL A 139 -13.37 -12.16 -8.47
C VAL A 139 -13.75 -13.58 -8.02
N LEU A 140 -12.77 -14.38 -7.59
CA LEU A 140 -13.00 -15.73 -7.08
C LEU A 140 -13.76 -15.68 -5.76
N LEU A 141 -13.48 -14.68 -4.90
CA LEU A 141 -14.17 -14.46 -3.63
C LEU A 141 -15.67 -14.22 -3.84
N ARG A 142 -16.04 -13.35 -4.78
CA ARG A 142 -17.46 -13.10 -5.10
C ARG A 142 -18.16 -14.35 -5.63
N LYS A 143 -17.48 -15.16 -6.45
CA LYS A 143 -18.04 -16.43 -6.96
C LYS A 143 -18.23 -17.45 -5.83
N VAL A 144 -17.22 -17.62 -4.96
CA VAL A 144 -17.26 -18.54 -3.82
C VAL A 144 -18.33 -18.11 -2.81
N MET A 145 -18.40 -16.83 -2.44
CA MET A 145 -19.45 -16.31 -1.53
C MET A 145 -20.86 -16.46 -2.11
N ARG A 146 -21.06 -16.23 -3.42
CA ARG A 146 -22.36 -16.51 -4.06
C ARG A 146 -22.72 -17.98 -4.07
N LEU A 147 -21.72 -18.87 -4.20
CA LEU A 147 -21.93 -20.31 -4.11
C LEU A 147 -22.31 -20.72 -2.68
N PHE A 148 -21.62 -20.16 -1.68
CA PHE A 148 -21.92 -20.37 -0.27
C PHE A 148 -23.33 -19.89 0.11
N ALA A 149 -23.76 -18.72 -0.36
CA ALA A 149 -25.09 -18.19 -0.10
C ALA A 149 -26.23 -18.97 -0.79
N ARG A 150 -25.91 -19.84 -1.77
CA ARG A 150 -26.90 -20.62 -2.53
C ARG A 150 -27.06 -22.06 -2.06
N LEU A 151 -26.19 -22.56 -1.18
CA LEU A 151 -26.19 -23.97 -0.80
C LEU A 151 -26.83 -24.16 0.59
N PRO A 152 -27.76 -25.12 0.76
CA PRO A 152 -28.39 -25.37 2.04
C PRO A 152 -27.36 -25.87 3.06
N ASN A 153 -27.57 -25.49 4.33
CA ASN A 153 -26.76 -25.92 5.47
C ASN A 153 -26.76 -27.45 5.55
N GLY A 154 -25.68 -28.08 5.07
CA GLY A 154 -25.55 -29.55 5.02
C GLY A 154 -25.00 -30.10 3.69
N ALA A 155 -24.98 -29.32 2.61
CA ALA A 155 -24.49 -29.78 1.29
C ALA A 155 -22.96 -29.98 1.18
N TRP A 156 -22.23 -29.76 2.28
CA TRP A 156 -20.76 -29.70 2.33
C TRP A 156 -20.11 -30.80 3.16
N ASN A 157 -20.91 -31.70 3.74
CA ASN A 157 -20.44 -32.91 4.42
C ASN A 157 -19.90 -33.91 3.39
#